data_AF-A0A852TQY5-F1
#
_entry.id   AF-A0A852TQY5-F1
#
_cell.length_a   1.000
_cell.length_b   1.000
_cell.length_c   1.000
_cell.angle_alpha   90.00
_cell.angle_beta   90.00
_cell.angle_gamma   90.00
#
_symmetry.space_group_name_H-M   'P 1'
#
loop_
_entity.id
_entity.type
_entity.pdbx_description
1 polymer ?
#
loop_
_entity_poly.entity_id
_entity_poly.type
_entity_poly.pdbx_seq_one_letter_code
_entity_poly.pdbx_strand_id
1 'polypeptide(L)'
;MTLETLERIEELLIYFLGVQVIFSILVFLLGRIMLDVYDAGVSENPKTVFQRTFTVVINAFFGIGPYLNKKFLKYSFFKRKVFMLISIVVQLFASIIVYYVIKNLLRAIFL
;
A
#
# COMPACT_ATOMS: atom_id res chain seq x y z
N MET A 1 -15.96 21.89 9.17
CA MET A 1 -14.54 21.51 9.14
C MET A 1 -13.75 22.73 8.70
N THR A 2 -12.60 23.06 9.32
CA THR A 2 -11.79 24.20 8.85
C THR A 2 -11.03 23.81 7.57
N LEU A 3 -10.70 24.79 6.72
CA LEU A 3 -9.87 24.58 5.53
C LEU A 3 -8.53 23.90 5.89
N GLU A 4 -7.91 24.35 6.98
CA GLU A 4 -6.69 23.75 7.51
C GLU A 4 -6.86 22.25 7.83
N THR A 5 -7.98 21.85 8.44
CA THR A 5 -8.25 20.43 8.72
C THR A 5 -8.39 19.61 7.44
N LEU A 6 -9.03 20.17 6.40
CA LEU A 6 -9.19 19.52 5.11
C LEU A 6 -7.83 19.29 4.43
N GLU A 7 -6.97 20.30 4.44
CA GLU A 7 -5.61 20.23 3.88
C GLU A 7 -4.78 19.15 4.57
N ARG A 8 -4.85 19.05 5.91
CA ARG A 8 -4.17 17.98 6.66
C ARG A 8 -4.66 16.58 6.29
N ILE A 9 -5.94 16.40 6.03
CA ILE A 9 -6.49 15.12 5.57
C ILE A 9 -5.99 14.79 4.15
N GLU A 10 -5.95 15.79 3.25
CA GLU A 10 -5.39 15.60 1.90
C GLU A 10 -3.90 15.21 1.96
N GLU A 11 -3.10 15.85 2.81
CA GLU A 11 -1.68 15.51 3.04
C GLU A 11 -1.50 14.08 3.56
N LEU A 12 -2.31 13.68 4.56
CA LEU A 12 -2.26 12.33 5.12
C LEU A 12 -2.63 11.27 4.09
N LEU A 13 -3.59 11.57 3.20
CA LEU A 13 -3.96 10.68 2.11
C LEU A 13 -2.83 10.50 1.09
N ILE A 14 -2.14 11.59 0.72
CA ILE A 14 -0.95 11.52 -0.15
C ILE A 14 0.12 10.66 0.50
N TYR A 15 0.40 10.87 1.79
CA TYR A 15 1.37 10.08 2.53
C TYR A 15 1.00 8.59 2.53
N PHE A 16 -0.25 8.27 2.85
CA PHE A 16 -0.75 6.89 2.87
C PHE A 16 -0.59 6.18 1.51
N LEU A 17 -1.03 6.83 0.43
CA LEU A 17 -0.91 6.29 -0.93
C LEU A 17 0.55 6.16 -1.36
N GLY A 18 1.38 7.16 -1.00
CA GLY A 18 2.82 7.16 -1.27
C GLY A 18 3.54 6.01 -0.58
N VAL A 19 3.25 5.74 0.69
CA VAL A 19 3.83 4.63 1.46
C VAL A 19 3.55 3.29 0.77
N GLN A 20 2.33 3.05 0.29
CA GLN A 20 2.00 1.81 -0.43
C GLN A 20 2.82 1.63 -1.72
N VAL A 21 3.02 2.71 -2.49
CA VAL A 21 3.81 2.68 -3.73
C VAL A 21 5.28 2.46 -3.42
N ILE A 22 5.84 3.21 -2.47
CA ILE A 22 7.24 3.09 -2.04
C ILE A 22 7.53 1.69 -1.54
N PHE A 23 6.65 1.12 -0.71
CA PHE A 23 6.85 -0.23 -0.22
C PHE A 23 6.81 -1.28 -1.34
N SER A 24 5.97 -1.07 -2.35
CA SER A 24 5.93 -1.94 -3.53
C SER A 24 7.22 -1.85 -4.36
N ILE A 25 7.82 -0.65 -4.46
CA ILE A 25 9.15 -0.45 -5.04
C ILE A 25 10.22 -1.19 -4.21
N LEU A 26 10.18 -1.09 -2.89
CA LEU A 26 11.12 -1.82 -2.01
C LEU A 26 11.02 -3.34 -2.21
N VAL A 27 9.80 -3.88 -2.30
CA VAL A 27 9.58 -5.30 -2.63
C VAL A 27 10.09 -5.63 -4.03
N PHE A 28 9.90 -4.75 -5.02
CA PHE A 28 10.46 -4.93 -6.35
C PHE A 28 11.98 -4.93 -6.35
N LEU A 29 12.66 -4.10 -5.55
CA LEU A 29 14.13 -4.05 -5.50
C LEU A 29 14.70 -5.23 -4.70
N LEU A 30 14.28 -5.35 -3.45
CA LEU A 30 14.87 -6.24 -2.44
C LEU A 30 14.23 -7.63 -2.38
N GLY A 31 13.05 -7.81 -2.99
CA GLY A 31 12.41 -9.11 -3.13
C GLY A 31 12.12 -9.77 -1.78
N ARG A 32 12.79 -10.91 -1.51
CA ARG A 32 12.54 -11.74 -0.32
C ARG A 32 12.81 -11.00 0.99
N ILE A 33 13.85 -10.17 1.05
CA ILE A 33 14.19 -9.43 2.28
C ILE A 33 13.00 -8.61 2.78
N MET A 34 12.32 -7.90 1.86
CA MET A 34 11.15 -7.10 2.22
C MET A 34 9.89 -7.93 2.46
N LEU A 35 9.79 -9.12 1.85
CA LEU A 35 8.73 -10.06 2.19
C LEU A 35 8.89 -10.59 3.62
N ASP A 36 10.11 -10.93 4.03
CA ASP A 36 10.39 -11.44 5.37
C ASP A 36 10.11 -10.37 6.43
N VAL A 37 10.47 -9.11 6.17
CA VAL A 37 10.11 -7.96 7.04
C VAL A 37 8.60 -7.79 7.14
N TYR A 38 7.89 -7.88 6.02
CA TYR A 38 6.43 -7.78 6.00
C TYR A 38 5.76 -8.94 6.75
N ASP A 39 6.23 -10.16 6.53
CA ASP A 39 5.72 -11.38 7.16
C ASP A 39 6.03 -11.40 8.67
N ALA A 40 7.16 -10.82 9.11
CA ALA A 40 7.43 -10.61 10.54
C ALA A 40 6.44 -9.63 11.20
N GLY A 41 5.90 -8.68 10.43
CA GLY A 41 4.88 -7.74 10.89
C GLY A 41 3.44 -8.29 10.84
N VAL A 42 3.20 -9.36 10.09
CA VAL A 42 1.87 -9.97 9.89
C VAL A 42 1.78 -11.26 10.70
N SER A 43 0.86 -11.32 11.65
CA SER A 43 0.62 -12.56 12.40
C SER A 43 -0.25 -13.51 11.57
N GLU A 44 0.31 -14.65 11.14
CA GLU A 44 -0.43 -15.66 10.35
C GLU A 44 -1.64 -16.23 11.11
N ASN A 45 -1.51 -16.41 12.43
CA ASN A 45 -2.57 -16.90 13.31
C ASN A 45 -2.73 -15.98 14.52
N PRO A 46 -3.38 -14.81 14.36
CA PRO A 46 -3.46 -13.81 15.41
C PRO A 46 -4.40 -14.30 16.53
N LYS A 47 -3.83 -14.56 17.70
CA LYS A 47 -4.53 -15.07 18.90
C LYS A 47 -5.17 -13.95 19.72
N THR A 48 -4.66 -12.73 19.61
CA THR A 48 -5.14 -11.56 20.37
C THR A 48 -5.74 -10.50 19.46
N VAL A 49 -6.62 -9.66 20.02
CA VAL A 49 -7.19 -8.50 19.30
C VAL A 49 -6.08 -7.56 18.81
N PHE A 50 -5.05 -7.35 19.64
CA PHE A 50 -3.89 -6.53 19.25
C PHE A 50 -3.19 -7.07 18.00
N GLN A 51 -2.92 -8.37 17.93
CA GLN A 51 -2.29 -9.00 16.76
C GLN A 51 -3.15 -8.88 15.50
N ARG A 52 -4.48 -9.02 15.64
CA ARG A 52 -5.42 -8.82 14.53
C ARG A 52 -5.39 -7.39 14.01
N THR A 53 -5.51 -6.41 14.91
CA THR A 53 -5.49 -5.00 14.55
C THR A 53 -4.16 -4.62 13.89
N PHE A 54 -3.04 -5.04 14.48
CA PHE A 54 -1.72 -4.76 13.93
C PHE A 54 -1.55 -5.37 12.54
N THR A 55 -1.99 -6.62 12.33
CA THR A 55 -1.98 -7.27 11.01
C THR A 55 -2.81 -6.50 9.99
N VAL A 56 -3.99 -6.02 10.36
CA VAL A 56 -4.84 -5.20 9.48
C VAL A 56 -4.13 -3.90 9.11
N VAL A 57 -3.49 -3.23 10.07
CA VAL A 57 -2.73 -2.00 9.81
C VAL A 57 -1.56 -2.28 8.86
N ILE A 58 -0.75 -3.30 9.12
CA ILE A 58 0.37 -3.66 8.24
C ILE A 58 -0.11 -3.99 6.83
N ASN A 59 -1.20 -4.77 6.71
CA ASN A 59 -1.80 -5.07 5.42
C ASN A 59 -2.33 -3.82 4.70
N ALA A 60 -2.95 -2.89 5.42
CA ALA A 60 -3.47 -1.66 4.85
C ALA A 60 -2.37 -0.74 4.33
N PHE A 61 -1.24 -0.60 5.05
CA PHE A 61 -0.17 0.33 4.67
C PHE A 61 0.86 -0.30 3.71
N PHE A 62 1.10 -1.61 3.81
CA PHE A 62 2.22 -2.26 3.14
C PHE A 62 1.82 -3.47 2.28
N GLY A 63 0.56 -3.87 2.26
CA GLY A 63 0.14 -5.18 1.74
C GLY A 63 0.20 -5.35 0.22
N ILE A 64 0.05 -4.29 -0.58
CA ILE A 64 -0.10 -4.41 -2.06
C ILE A 64 1.14 -5.03 -2.70
N GLY A 65 2.33 -4.49 -2.45
CA GLY A 65 3.58 -4.99 -3.01
C GLY A 65 3.85 -6.47 -2.67
N PRO A 66 3.85 -6.86 -1.39
CA PRO A 66 4.00 -8.24 -0.96
C PRO A 66 2.95 -9.18 -1.55
N TYR A 67 1.67 -8.78 -1.56
CA TYR A 67 0.59 -9.56 -2.13
C TYR A 67 0.85 -9.89 -3.61
N LEU A 68 1.18 -8.88 -4.41
CA LEU A 68 1.45 -9.04 -5.83
C LEU A 68 2.71 -9.88 -6.07
N ASN A 69 3.79 -9.62 -5.32
CA ASN A 69 5.02 -10.40 -5.44
C ASN A 69 4.80 -11.89 -5.10
N LYS A 70 4.04 -12.18 -4.03
CA LYS A 70 3.62 -13.55 -3.67
C LYS A 70 2.82 -14.20 -4.80
N LYS A 71 1.86 -13.48 -5.40
CA LYS A 71 1.07 -13.95 -6.56
C LYS A 71 1.92 -14.27 -7.79
N PHE A 72 3.05 -13.57 -7.95
CA PHE A 72 3.98 -13.76 -9.07
C PHE A 72 5.10 -14.76 -8.79
N LEU A 73 5.16 -15.39 -7.61
CA LEU A 73 6.17 -16.41 -7.28
C LEU A 73 6.14 -17.62 -8.21
N LYS A 74 5.00 -17.90 -8.84
CA LYS A 74 4.83 -18.98 -9.84
C LYS A 74 5.61 -18.77 -11.15
N TYR A 75 6.11 -17.56 -11.40
CA TYR A 75 6.87 -17.23 -12.60
C TYR A 75 8.38 -17.20 -12.33
N SER A 76 9.18 -17.27 -13.40
CA SER A 76 10.63 -17.08 -13.30
C SER A 76 10.98 -15.70 -12.73
N PHE A 77 12.17 -15.58 -12.14
CA PHE A 77 12.63 -14.34 -11.50
C PHE A 77 12.47 -13.11 -12.40
N PHE A 78 12.89 -13.22 -13.66
CA PHE A 78 12.80 -12.12 -14.62
C PHE A 78 11.35 -11.73 -14.92
N LYS A 79 10.47 -12.71 -15.21
CA LYS A 79 9.04 -12.46 -15.44
C LYS A 79 8.37 -11.82 -14.23
N ARG A 80 8.73 -12.27 -13.02
CA ARG A 80 8.24 -11.69 -11.78
C ARG A 80 8.63 -10.21 -11.63
N LYS A 81 9.88 -9.84 -11.92
CA LYS A 81 10.32 -8.44 -11.89
C LYS A 81 9.54 -7.59 -12.90
N VAL A 82 9.34 -8.08 -14.12
CA VAL A 82 8.55 -7.37 -15.14
C VAL A 82 7.10 -7.16 -14.68
N PHE A 83 6.44 -8.20 -14.16
CA PHE A 83 5.06 -8.06 -13.66
C PHE A 83 4.95 -7.15 -12.44
N MET A 84 5.93 -7.18 -11.53
CA MET A 84 6.01 -6.23 -10.42
C MET A 84 6.17 -4.79 -10.91
N LEU A 85 7.02 -4.55 -11.89
CA LEU A 85 7.23 -3.21 -12.46
C LEU A 85 5.93 -2.67 -13.08
N ILE A 86 5.26 -3.48 -13.91
CA ILE A 86 3.96 -3.12 -14.49
C ILE A 86 2.94 -2.83 -13.39
N SER A 87 2.91 -3.65 -12.34
CA SER A 87 1.99 -3.47 -11.23
C SER A 87 2.23 -2.19 -10.44
N ILE A 88 3.49 -1.80 -10.22
CA ILE A 88 3.84 -0.54 -9.57
C ILE A 88 3.37 0.65 -10.40
N VAL A 89 3.54 0.60 -11.72
CA VAL A 89 3.04 1.64 -12.63
C VAL A 89 1.53 1.75 -12.54
N VAL A 90 0.81 0.63 -12.62
CA VAL A 90 -0.65 0.59 -12.47
C VAL A 90 -1.08 1.12 -11.10
N GLN A 91 -0.38 0.73 -10.03
CA GLN A 91 -0.66 1.20 -8.67
C GLN A 91 -0.45 2.70 -8.54
N LEU A 92 0.59 3.27 -9.14
CA LEU A 92 0.84 4.71 -9.14
C LEU A 92 -0.34 5.47 -9.76
N PHE A 93 -0.81 5.04 -10.94
CA PHE A 93 -1.98 5.64 -11.58
C PHE A 93 -3.26 5.46 -10.74
N ALA A 94 -3.46 4.26 -10.19
CA ALA A 94 -4.60 4.00 -9.30
C ALA A 94 -4.58 4.90 -8.06
N SER A 95 -3.41 5.10 -7.44
CA SER A 95 -3.23 6.01 -6.30
C SER A 95 -3.58 7.45 -6.67
N ILE A 96 -3.15 7.93 -7.83
CA ILE A 96 -3.50 9.29 -8.30
C ILE A 96 -5.03 9.43 -8.46
N ILE A 97 -5.68 8.44 -9.09
CA ILE A 97 -7.14 8.44 -9.27
C ILE A 97 -7.85 8.44 -7.91
N VAL A 98 -7.44 7.56 -6.99
CA VAL A 98 -8.02 7.47 -5.64
C VAL A 98 -7.85 8.79 -4.88
N TYR A 99 -6.68 9.43 -4.97
CA TYR A 99 -6.45 10.74 -4.36
C TYR A 99 -7.45 11.77 -4.85
N TYR A 100 -7.61 11.94 -6.16
CA TYR A 100 -8.53 12.94 -6.72
C TYR A 100 -10.00 12.63 -6.41
N VAL A 101 -10.39 11.35 -6.43
CA VAL A 101 -11.75 10.95 -6.06
C VAL A 101 -12.04 11.32 -4.61
N ILE A 102 -11.18 10.94 -3.67
CA ILE A 102 -11.40 11.23 -2.24
C ILE A 102 -11.32 12.74 -1.98
N LYS A 103 -10.35 13.45 -2.58
CA LYS A 103 -10.22 14.89 -2.48
C LYS A 103 -11.51 15.62 -2.90
N ASN A 104 -12.05 15.26 -4.06
CA ASN A 104 -13.25 15.89 -4.59
C ASN A 104 -14.48 15.56 -3.73
N LEU A 105 -14.58 14.32 -3.23
CA LEU A 105 -15.65 13.93 -2.31
C LEU A 105 -15.58 14.70 -0.99
N LEU A 106 -14.40 14.83 -0.39
CA LEU A 106 -14.23 15.60 0.85
C LEU A 106 -14.62 17.06 0.64
N ARG A 107 -14.19 17.66 -0.47
CA ARG A 107 -14.58 19.03 -0.83
C ARG A 107 -16.10 19.14 -1.00
N ALA A 108 -16.74 18.23 -1.74
CA ALA A 108 -18.18 18.28 -1.97
C ALA A 108 -19.03 18.11 -0.69
N ILE A 109 -18.50 17.44 0.35
CA ILE A 109 -19.22 17.21 1.62
C ILE A 109 -19.01 18.36 2.61
N PHE A 110 -17.81 18.95 2.63
CA PHE A 110 -17.39 19.87 3.68
C PHE A 110 -17.23 21.34 3.26
N LEU A 111 -17.28 21.63 1.95
CA LEU A 111 -17.36 22.98 1.36
C LEU A 111 -18.71 23.14 0.67
#